data_AF-A0A525D3W3-F1
#
_entry.id   AF-A0A525D3W3-F1
#
_cell.length_a   1.000
_cell.length_b   1.000
_cell.length_c   1.000
_cell.angle_alpha   90.00
_cell.angle_beta   90.00
_cell.angle_gamma   90.00
#
_symmetry.space_group_name_H-M   'P 1'
#
loop_
_entity.id
_entity.type
_entity.pdbx_description
1 polymer ?
#
loop_
_entity_poly.entity_id
_entity_poly.type
_entity_poly.pdbx_seq_one_letter_code
_entity_poly.pdbx_strand_id
1 'polypeptide(L)'
;MGINRREFLGKTVIGISTLYLVPEMVWASDVCTVMHPFMPPDKSFSGSCHNCGMGWPMWARTFHTFKMGGQEMQVCSLHCLAETTINSGVEPEQVKVAVYLEPKKMIPAASAFYVVGSSAQGTMTMTSKIAFSDEAKAQAFAKQCGGQVIRFEEALAVAKGSVLKENVKIARNRIKKGKIVEPVDNKDICPVCDMYPARYPDHKCQLQTSDGRVIHFCSTYCLFEYLKDPAKFALGEVKITLIWVIDYETKSWVYARNSYYVVGSNQAGPMGKEAIPFFRKAAAKEFAAGGGSVLHFQGVSVEKIKG
;
A
#
# COMPACT_ATOMS: atom_id res chain seq x y z
N MET A 1 12.28 -53.81 63.54
CA MET A 1 12.99 -52.59 63.08
C MET A 1 11.92 -51.58 62.71
N GLY A 2 11.68 -50.45 63.37
CA GLY A 2 12.50 -49.68 64.29
C GLY A 2 12.40 -48.19 63.94
N ILE A 3 11.25 -47.57 64.28
CA ILE A 3 11.02 -46.15 64.64
C ILE A 3 10.85 -45.06 63.54
N ASN A 4 9.82 -44.25 63.83
CA ASN A 4 9.16 -43.10 63.19
C ASN A 4 9.95 -41.76 63.31
N ARG A 5 9.65 -40.76 62.48
CA ARG A 5 10.03 -39.35 62.67
C ARG A 5 9.01 -38.36 62.08
N ARG A 6 7.78 -38.37 62.61
CA ARG A 6 7.00 -37.14 62.80
C ARG A 6 7.27 -36.63 64.21
N GLU A 7 7.39 -35.30 64.33
CA GLU A 7 7.50 -34.48 65.56
C GLU A 7 8.88 -34.38 66.24
N PHE A 8 9.54 -33.24 66.02
CA PHE A 8 10.06 -32.48 67.16
C PHE A 8 10.02 -30.98 66.86
N LEU A 9 9.26 -30.27 67.69
CA LEU A 9 9.08 -28.83 67.74
C LEU A 9 10.38 -28.09 68.13
N GLY A 10 10.47 -26.85 67.65
CA GLY A 10 11.10 -25.77 68.41
C GLY A 10 12.51 -25.39 67.97
N LYS A 11 12.62 -24.25 67.27
CA LYS A 11 13.42 -23.10 67.71
C LYS A 11 13.22 -21.89 66.78
N THR A 12 12.67 -20.85 67.38
CA THR A 12 12.66 -19.46 66.94
C THR A 12 14.05 -19.01 66.49
N VAL A 13 14.17 -18.47 65.27
CA VAL A 13 15.22 -17.50 64.93
C VAL A 13 14.57 -16.37 64.13
N ILE A 14 14.54 -15.22 64.79
CA ILE A 14 14.25 -13.90 64.24
C ILE A 14 15.30 -13.62 63.15
N GLY A 15 14.86 -13.35 61.93
CA GLY A 15 15.76 -13.17 60.78
C GLY A 15 15.23 -12.17 59.76
N ILE A 16 15.38 -10.89 60.09
CA ILE A 16 15.56 -9.72 59.20
C ILE A 16 14.82 -9.81 57.86
N SER A 17 13.66 -9.16 57.81
CA SER A 17 13.01 -8.73 56.58
C SER A 17 13.88 -7.67 55.87
N THR A 18 14.82 -8.12 55.04
CA THR A 18 15.39 -7.29 53.98
C THR A 18 14.30 -7.03 52.96
N LEU A 19 13.67 -5.86 53.09
CA LEU A 19 12.84 -5.25 52.07
C LEU A 19 13.75 -5.03 50.85
N TYR A 20 13.84 -6.01 49.96
CA TYR A 20 14.37 -5.77 48.62
C TYR A 20 13.37 -4.82 47.95
N LEU A 21 13.72 -3.54 47.93
CA LEU A 21 13.19 -2.58 46.96
C LEU A 21 13.53 -3.14 45.59
N VAL A 22 12.63 -3.95 45.05
CA VAL A 22 12.60 -4.22 43.61
C VAL A 22 12.36 -2.84 43.01
N PRO A 23 13.30 -2.26 42.25
CA PRO A 23 13.01 -1.05 41.52
C PRO A 23 11.80 -1.39 40.67
N GLU A 24 10.72 -0.61 40.76
CA GLU A 24 9.62 -0.72 39.81
C GLU A 24 10.27 -0.77 38.43
N MET A 25 10.19 -1.93 37.81
CA MET A 25 10.62 -2.11 36.45
C MET A 25 9.60 -1.31 35.66
N VAL A 26 9.91 -0.03 35.45
CA VAL A 26 9.16 0.88 34.61
C VAL A 26 9.23 0.24 33.24
N TRP A 27 8.18 -0.51 32.91
CA TRP A 27 7.89 -0.88 31.54
C TRP A 27 7.93 0.42 30.78
N ALA A 28 8.90 0.57 29.86
CA ALA A 28 8.92 1.70 28.94
C ALA A 28 7.56 1.66 28.24
N SER A 29 6.65 2.52 28.69
CA SER A 29 5.39 2.73 28.00
C SER A 29 5.76 3.12 26.57
N ASP A 30 5.09 2.54 25.58
CA ASP A 30 5.28 2.95 24.19
C ASP A 30 5.01 4.47 24.12
N VAL A 31 6.09 5.26 24.16
CA VAL A 31 6.08 6.71 24.44
C VAL A 31 5.26 7.48 23.38
N CYS A 32 5.00 6.85 22.24
CA CYS A 32 4.25 7.38 21.12
C CYS A 32 3.00 6.53 20.76
N THR A 33 2.11 6.31 21.73
CA THR A 33 0.80 5.71 21.43
C THR A 33 -0.17 6.78 20.93
N VAL A 34 -0.22 7.00 19.62
CA VAL A 34 -1.15 7.96 19.01
C VAL A 34 -2.37 7.21 18.48
N MET A 35 -3.48 7.31 19.21
CA MET A 35 -4.76 6.75 18.76
C MET A 35 -5.14 7.32 17.40
N HIS A 36 -5.58 6.46 16.49
CA HIS A 36 -6.06 6.89 15.19
C HIS A 36 -7.43 7.58 15.36
N PRO A 37 -7.58 8.87 15.02
CA PRO A 37 -8.79 9.66 15.29
C PRO A 37 -10.05 9.16 14.57
N PHE A 38 -9.89 8.26 13.59
CA PHE A 38 -10.99 7.55 12.92
C PHE A 38 -10.95 6.04 13.20
N MET A 39 -11.06 5.66 14.47
CA MET A 39 -11.31 4.28 14.87
C MET A 39 -12.62 4.23 15.67
N PRO A 40 -13.68 3.57 15.14
CA PRO A 40 -13.75 2.88 13.85
C PRO A 40 -13.68 3.82 12.62
N PRO A 41 -13.38 3.30 11.42
CA PRO A 41 -13.32 4.11 10.20
C PRO A 41 -14.62 4.88 9.92
N ASP A 42 -14.48 6.17 9.57
CA ASP A 42 -15.62 7.05 9.28
C ASP A 42 -16.15 6.79 7.85
N LYS A 43 -17.37 6.25 7.76
CA LYS A 43 -18.03 5.88 6.50
C LYS A 43 -18.46 7.09 5.66
N SER A 44 -18.39 8.31 6.19
CA SER A 44 -18.64 9.53 5.39
C SER A 44 -17.55 9.77 4.35
N PHE A 45 -16.35 9.21 4.54
CA PHE A 45 -15.29 9.21 3.54
C PHE A 45 -15.51 8.08 2.52
N SER A 46 -15.31 8.37 1.24
CA SER A 46 -15.41 7.36 0.17
C SER A 46 -14.32 7.55 -0.87
N GLY A 47 -13.86 6.45 -1.47
CA GLY A 47 -12.81 6.47 -2.47
C GLY A 47 -11.60 5.63 -2.09
N SER A 48 -10.66 5.54 -3.03
CA SER A 48 -9.43 4.76 -2.89
C SER A 48 -8.22 5.58 -3.35
N CYS A 49 -7.06 5.22 -2.81
CA CYS A 49 -5.77 5.75 -3.23
C CYS A 49 -5.51 5.35 -4.69
N HIS A 50 -5.24 6.34 -5.54
CA HIS A 50 -4.93 6.12 -6.95
C HIS A 50 -3.75 5.14 -7.14
N ASN A 51 -2.72 5.28 -6.32
CA ASN A 51 -1.49 4.48 -6.45
C ASN A 51 -1.59 3.01 -5.97
N CYS A 52 -2.36 2.72 -4.91
CA CYS A 52 -2.32 1.40 -4.26
C CYS A 52 -3.68 0.77 -3.94
N GLY A 53 -4.78 1.45 -4.28
CA GLY A 53 -6.15 0.99 -4.04
C GLY A 53 -6.62 0.98 -2.58
N MET A 54 -5.80 1.44 -1.62
CA MET A 54 -6.20 1.54 -0.22
C MET A 54 -7.36 2.52 -0.03
N GLY A 55 -8.43 2.08 0.65
CA GLY A 55 -9.64 2.87 0.88
C GLY A 55 -9.43 4.04 1.84
N TRP A 56 -10.01 5.19 1.54
CA TRP A 56 -9.79 6.44 2.28
C TRP A 56 -10.18 6.39 3.78
N PRO A 57 -11.31 5.79 4.21
CA PRO A 57 -11.73 5.79 5.61
C PRO A 57 -10.69 5.28 6.61
N MET A 58 -9.83 4.34 6.18
CA MET A 58 -8.79 3.77 7.04
C MET A 58 -7.50 4.60 7.12
N TRP A 59 -7.27 5.53 6.17
CA TRP A 59 -5.97 6.21 6.01
C TRP A 59 -6.10 7.73 5.89
N ALA A 60 -7.23 8.29 6.32
CA ALA A 60 -7.56 9.69 6.12
C ALA A 60 -6.54 10.66 6.76
N ARG A 61 -5.81 10.25 7.81
CA ARG A 61 -4.84 11.11 8.51
C ARG A 61 -3.50 11.35 7.84
N THR A 62 -3.20 10.62 6.76
CA THR A 62 -1.97 10.82 5.95
C THR A 62 -2.31 11.08 4.50
N PHE A 63 -3.55 11.44 4.23
CA PHE A 63 -4.09 11.56 2.89
C PHE A 63 -3.61 12.83 2.21
N HIS A 64 -3.41 12.74 0.89
CA HIS A 64 -3.07 13.86 0.03
C HIS A 64 -4.03 13.95 -1.14
N THR A 65 -4.39 15.17 -1.51
CA THR A 65 -5.06 15.49 -2.77
C THR A 65 -4.17 16.42 -3.58
N PHE A 66 -4.17 16.29 -4.90
CA PHE A 66 -3.31 17.09 -5.78
C PHE A 66 -3.86 17.09 -7.20
N LYS A 67 -3.43 18.05 -8.01
CA LYS A 67 -3.65 18.05 -9.45
C LYS A 67 -2.47 17.40 -10.17
N MET A 68 -2.75 16.60 -11.19
CA MET A 68 -1.73 16.03 -12.06
C MET A 68 -2.29 15.87 -13.46
N GLY A 69 -1.64 16.48 -14.45
CA GLY A 69 -2.11 16.44 -15.84
C GLY A 69 -3.55 16.97 -16.01
N GLY A 70 -3.93 17.98 -15.22
CA GLY A 70 -5.28 18.55 -15.23
C GLY A 70 -6.35 17.76 -14.49
N GLN A 71 -6.02 16.59 -13.91
CA GLN A 71 -6.95 15.76 -13.15
C GLN A 71 -6.75 15.93 -11.65
N GLU A 72 -7.84 15.90 -10.88
CA GLU A 72 -7.81 15.80 -9.42
C GLU A 72 -7.51 14.37 -9.01
N MET A 73 -6.47 14.21 -8.19
CA MET A 73 -5.91 12.93 -7.79
C MET A 73 -5.83 12.84 -6.27
N GLN A 74 -5.82 11.61 -5.77
CA GLN A 74 -5.79 11.36 -4.34
C GLN A 74 -4.97 10.13 -3.97
N VAL A 75 -4.21 10.23 -2.87
CA VAL A 75 -3.33 9.15 -2.39
C VAL A 75 -3.33 9.04 -0.88
N CYS A 76 -3.10 7.84 -0.37
CA CYS A 76 -3.18 7.55 1.07
C CYS A 76 -1.99 8.04 1.90
N SER A 77 -0.88 8.40 1.26
CA SER A 77 0.38 8.72 1.95
C SER A 77 1.33 9.52 1.06
N LEU A 78 2.30 10.17 1.69
CA LEU A 78 3.40 10.86 1.00
C LEU A 78 4.26 9.89 0.16
N HIS A 79 4.38 8.61 0.57
CA HIS A 79 4.98 7.56 -0.25
C HIS A 79 4.25 7.38 -1.58
N CYS A 80 2.92 7.26 -1.52
CA CYS A 80 2.12 7.06 -2.72
C CYS A 80 2.13 8.31 -3.61
N LEU A 81 2.21 9.52 -3.03
CA LEU A 81 2.42 10.75 -3.81
C LEU A 81 3.76 10.69 -4.56
N ALA A 82 4.85 10.42 -3.84
CA ALA A 82 6.19 10.31 -4.42
C ALA A 82 6.27 9.23 -5.52
N GLU A 83 5.72 8.03 -5.27
CA GLU A 83 5.68 6.93 -6.23
C GLU A 83 4.90 7.32 -7.48
N THR A 84 3.72 7.95 -7.32
CA THR A 84 2.92 8.43 -8.45
C THR A 84 3.69 9.45 -9.30
N THR A 85 4.37 10.40 -8.65
CA THR A 85 5.21 11.41 -9.33
C THR A 85 6.35 10.77 -10.11
N ILE A 86 7.06 9.80 -9.52
CA ILE A 86 8.16 9.08 -10.20
C ILE A 86 7.63 8.31 -11.41
N ASN A 87 6.52 7.60 -11.25
CA ASN A 87 5.99 6.74 -12.30
C ASN A 87 5.41 7.52 -13.48
N SER A 88 4.72 8.62 -13.21
CA SER A 88 4.10 9.45 -14.23
C SER A 88 5.11 10.35 -14.95
N GLY A 89 6.19 10.74 -14.24
CA GLY A 89 7.14 11.75 -14.69
C GLY A 89 6.56 13.17 -14.66
N VAL A 90 5.47 13.39 -13.93
CA VAL A 90 4.79 14.70 -13.81
C VAL A 90 4.80 15.11 -12.35
N GLU A 91 5.25 16.33 -12.07
CA GLU A 91 5.21 16.89 -10.71
C GLU A 91 3.77 17.21 -10.29
N PRO A 92 3.41 16.98 -9.01
CA PRO A 92 2.06 17.25 -8.52
C PRO A 92 1.86 18.73 -8.22
N GLU A 93 0.70 19.25 -8.58
CA GLU A 93 0.31 20.64 -8.36
C GLU A 93 -0.75 20.76 -7.26
N GLN A 94 -0.86 21.92 -6.62
CA GLN A 94 -1.90 22.24 -5.63
C GLN A 94 -2.06 21.17 -4.53
N VAL A 95 -0.93 20.58 -4.11
CA VAL A 95 -0.92 19.49 -3.14
C VAL A 95 -1.51 19.98 -1.81
N LYS A 96 -2.49 19.24 -1.30
CA LYS A 96 -3.03 19.39 0.06
C LYS A 96 -2.79 18.11 0.85
N VAL A 97 -2.67 18.25 2.16
CA VAL A 97 -2.45 17.15 3.10
C VAL A 97 -3.41 17.24 4.28
N ALA A 98 -3.86 16.09 4.76
CA ALA A 98 -4.64 15.98 5.99
C ALA A 98 -3.77 16.29 7.21
N VAL A 99 -4.30 17.07 8.16
CA VAL A 99 -3.66 17.28 9.46
C VAL A 99 -3.80 16.01 10.28
N TYR A 100 -2.68 15.45 10.74
CA TYR A 100 -2.63 14.09 11.30
C TYR A 100 -3.58 13.82 12.47
N LEU A 101 -3.70 14.79 13.39
CA LEU A 101 -4.58 14.68 14.57
C LEU A 101 -6.00 15.19 14.29
N GLU A 102 -6.20 15.91 13.19
CA GLU A 102 -7.47 16.54 12.80
C GLU A 102 -7.75 16.24 11.31
N PRO A 103 -7.86 14.96 10.91
CA PRO A 103 -7.83 14.55 9.50
C PRO A 103 -9.00 15.02 8.62
N LYS A 104 -10.05 15.63 9.22
CA LYS A 104 -11.09 16.36 8.47
C LYS A 104 -10.57 17.68 7.89
N LYS A 105 -9.45 18.19 8.40
CA LYS A 105 -8.80 19.43 7.97
C LYS A 105 -7.69 19.13 6.97
N MET A 106 -7.91 19.53 5.72
CA MET A 106 -6.88 19.53 4.67
C MET A 106 -6.26 20.91 4.56
N ILE A 107 -4.93 20.99 4.52
CA ILE A 107 -4.18 22.24 4.34
C ILE A 107 -3.27 22.14 3.11
N PRO A 108 -2.85 23.25 2.47
CA PRO A 108 -1.79 23.23 1.47
C PRO A 108 -0.54 22.54 2.02
N ALA A 109 0.01 21.57 1.29
CA ALA A 109 1.15 20.81 1.77
C ALA A 109 2.36 21.72 2.00
N ALA A 110 2.56 22.73 1.15
CA ALA A 110 3.61 23.73 1.28
C ALA A 110 3.56 24.55 2.59
N SER A 111 2.40 24.64 3.26
CA SER A 111 2.30 25.29 4.58
C SER A 111 2.48 24.34 5.76
N ALA A 112 2.43 23.02 5.53
CA ALA A 112 2.51 22.00 6.57
C ALA A 112 3.94 21.75 7.07
N PHE A 113 4.03 21.26 8.31
CA PHE A 113 5.26 20.78 8.94
C PHE A 113 5.20 19.25 9.03
N TYR A 114 6.19 18.56 8.47
CA TYR A 114 6.26 17.10 8.43
C TYR A 114 7.19 16.57 9.50
N VAL A 115 6.71 15.69 10.38
CA VAL A 115 7.56 14.87 11.25
C VAL A 115 7.90 13.59 10.51
N VAL A 116 9.17 13.44 10.14
CA VAL A 116 9.69 12.28 9.41
C VAL A 116 10.50 11.37 10.33
N GLY A 117 10.22 10.06 10.28
CA GLY A 117 10.96 9.06 11.03
C GLY A 117 10.62 8.98 12.53
N SER A 118 9.42 9.40 12.92
CA SER A 118 8.92 9.16 14.27
C SER A 118 8.59 7.68 14.50
N SER A 119 8.48 7.29 15.76
CA SER A 119 8.00 5.96 16.17
C SER A 119 6.50 5.76 15.98
N ALA A 120 5.72 6.83 15.72
CA ALA A 120 4.31 6.71 15.38
C ALA A 120 4.12 5.91 14.09
N GLN A 121 3.07 5.09 14.05
CA GLN A 121 2.76 4.27 12.89
C GLN A 121 2.44 5.14 11.65
N GLY A 122 3.30 5.04 10.65
CA GLY A 122 3.09 5.62 9.33
C GLY A 122 2.09 4.82 8.49
N THR A 123 1.73 5.40 7.33
CA THR A 123 0.93 4.71 6.31
C THR A 123 1.88 4.16 5.25
N MET A 124 1.68 2.89 4.88
CA MET A 124 2.46 2.12 3.88
C MET A 124 3.92 1.81 4.22
N THR A 125 4.62 2.74 4.87
CA THR A 125 6.08 2.74 5.01
C THR A 125 6.52 2.58 6.46
N MET A 126 7.76 2.11 6.65
CA MET A 126 8.35 1.96 7.97
C MET A 126 8.83 3.30 8.54
N THR A 127 9.09 4.28 7.68
CA THR A 127 9.48 5.64 8.07
C THR A 127 8.25 6.53 7.97
N SER A 128 7.73 6.96 9.13
CA SER A 128 6.56 7.85 9.20
C SER A 128 6.83 9.18 8.49
N LYS A 129 5.81 9.78 7.89
CA LYS A 129 5.87 11.10 7.22
C LYS A 129 4.58 11.85 7.55
N ILE A 130 4.54 12.47 8.72
CA ILE A 130 3.31 12.91 9.40
C ILE A 130 3.15 14.42 9.31
N ALA A 131 2.02 14.93 8.82
CA ALA A 131 1.80 16.36 8.61
C ALA A 131 1.06 17.03 9.77
N PHE A 132 1.54 18.21 10.15
CA PHE A 132 0.94 19.12 11.13
C PHE A 132 0.71 20.50 10.50
N SER A 133 -0.34 21.19 10.95
CA SER A 133 -0.62 22.57 10.53
C SER A 133 0.17 23.63 11.30
N ASP A 134 0.81 23.23 12.40
CA ASP A 134 1.46 24.12 13.36
C ASP A 134 2.83 23.55 13.72
N GLU A 135 3.85 24.42 13.70
CA GLU A 135 5.23 24.03 13.94
C GLU A 135 5.46 23.59 15.38
N ALA A 136 4.91 24.33 16.36
CA ALA A 136 5.09 24.03 17.77
C ALA A 136 4.49 22.65 18.11
N LYS A 137 3.33 22.32 17.53
CA LYS A 137 2.73 20.98 17.63
C LYS A 137 3.61 19.90 16.97
N ALA A 138 4.18 20.16 15.80
CA ALA A 138 5.09 19.23 15.13
C ALA A 138 6.35 18.96 15.97
N GLN A 139 6.94 20.02 16.53
CA GLN A 139 8.12 19.95 17.40
C GLN A 139 7.81 19.22 18.70
N ALA A 140 6.66 19.51 19.34
CA ALA A 140 6.22 18.78 20.53
C ALA A 140 6.02 17.29 20.23
N PHE A 141 5.40 16.97 19.09
CA PHE A 141 5.24 15.59 18.64
C PHE A 141 6.59 14.91 18.40
N ALA A 142 7.54 15.57 17.74
CA ALA A 142 8.87 15.04 17.50
C ALA A 142 9.66 14.81 18.80
N LYS A 143 9.50 15.68 19.81
CA LYS A 143 10.10 15.47 21.14
C LYS A 143 9.55 14.23 21.83
N GLN A 144 8.24 13.97 21.70
CA GLN A 144 7.60 12.80 22.33
C GLN A 144 7.85 11.50 21.56
N CYS A 145 7.75 11.56 20.23
CA CYS A 145 7.69 10.39 19.36
C CYS A 145 8.99 10.14 18.58
N GLY A 146 9.97 11.03 18.69
CA GLY A 146 11.13 11.08 17.81
C GLY A 146 10.80 11.60 16.41
N GLY A 147 11.81 11.60 15.54
CA GLY A 147 11.73 12.09 14.16
C GLY A 147 12.18 13.53 14.00
N GLN A 148 12.24 13.98 12.75
CA GLN A 148 12.72 15.29 12.36
C GLN A 148 11.57 16.12 11.76
N VAL A 149 11.43 17.36 12.21
CA VAL A 149 10.47 18.32 11.63
C VAL A 149 11.11 18.97 10.40
N ILE A 150 10.49 18.78 9.24
CA ILE A 150 10.93 19.34 7.96
C ILE A 150 9.74 19.88 7.14
N ARG A 151 10.03 20.60 6.06
CA ARG A 151 9.01 21.16 5.15
C ARG A 151 8.60 20.15 4.07
N PHE A 152 7.56 20.46 3.32
CA PHE A 152 6.97 19.55 2.34
C PHE A 152 7.94 19.13 1.24
N GLU A 153 8.71 20.06 0.69
CA GLU A 153 9.63 19.82 -0.41
C GLU A 153 10.71 18.82 -0.01
N GLU A 154 11.26 18.99 1.20
CA GLU A 154 12.24 18.08 1.78
C GLU A 154 11.61 16.72 2.12
N ALA A 155 10.40 16.71 2.71
CA ALA A 155 9.69 15.47 3.01
C ALA A 155 9.34 14.67 1.74
N LEU A 156 8.97 15.34 0.66
CA LEU A 156 8.71 14.73 -0.64
C LEU A 156 10.01 14.21 -1.26
N ALA A 157 11.13 14.93 -1.14
CA ALA A 157 12.44 14.46 -1.60
C ALA A 157 12.88 13.20 -0.85
N VAL A 158 12.72 13.18 0.49
CA VAL A 158 12.97 11.98 1.32
C VAL A 158 12.07 10.81 0.89
N ALA A 159 10.79 11.08 0.62
CA ALA A 159 9.87 10.05 0.12
C ALA A 159 10.32 9.51 -1.24
N LYS A 160 10.61 10.38 -2.23
CA LYS A 160 11.09 9.99 -3.56
C LYS A 160 12.36 9.13 -3.47
N GLY A 161 13.32 9.53 -2.64
CA GLY A 161 14.58 8.78 -2.44
C GLY A 161 14.42 7.42 -1.76
N SER A 162 13.29 7.18 -1.08
CA SER A 162 13.04 5.93 -0.35
C SER A 162 12.07 4.96 -1.04
N VAL A 163 11.32 5.41 -2.06
CA VAL A 163 10.28 4.61 -2.74
C VAL A 163 10.78 3.22 -3.14
N LEU A 164 11.92 3.12 -3.83
CA LEU A 164 12.43 1.83 -4.34
C LEU A 164 12.67 0.82 -3.21
N LYS A 165 13.33 1.25 -2.14
CA LYS A 165 13.64 0.40 -0.97
C LYS A 165 12.38 0.04 -0.19
N GLU A 166 11.46 0.99 -0.04
CA GLU A 166 10.18 0.77 0.65
C GLU A 166 9.30 -0.21 -0.13
N ASN A 167 9.28 -0.11 -1.47
CA ASN A 167 8.48 -0.97 -2.35
C ASN A 167 8.84 -2.45 -2.25
N VAL A 168 10.13 -2.79 -2.10
CA VAL A 168 10.55 -4.19 -1.86
C VAL A 168 9.91 -4.78 -0.59
N LYS A 169 9.77 -3.97 0.47
CA LYS A 169 9.12 -4.40 1.72
C LYS A 169 7.60 -4.41 1.58
N ILE A 170 7.03 -3.40 0.92
CA ILE A 170 5.59 -3.28 0.67
C ILE A 170 5.10 -4.48 -0.15
N ALA A 171 5.81 -4.87 -1.22
CA ALA A 171 5.46 -6.01 -2.06
C ALA A 171 5.41 -7.31 -1.24
N ARG A 172 6.44 -7.59 -0.43
CA ARG A 172 6.44 -8.74 0.50
C ARG A 172 5.28 -8.70 1.49
N ASN A 173 5.00 -7.53 2.06
CA ASN A 173 3.89 -7.35 3.00
C ASN A 173 2.52 -7.55 2.35
N ARG A 174 2.34 -7.15 1.08
CA ARG A 174 1.10 -7.37 0.33
C ARG A 174 0.83 -8.86 0.14
N ILE A 175 1.86 -9.64 -0.19
CA ILE A 175 1.75 -11.11 -0.28
C ILE A 175 1.46 -11.71 1.09
N LYS A 176 2.27 -11.39 2.11
CA LYS A 176 2.11 -11.90 3.48
C LYS A 176 0.72 -11.63 4.07
N LYS A 177 0.11 -10.48 3.73
CA LYS A 177 -1.22 -10.06 4.21
C LYS A 177 -2.37 -10.45 3.26
N GLY A 178 -2.12 -11.27 2.23
CA GLY A 178 -3.14 -11.71 1.27
C GLY A 178 -3.74 -10.61 0.39
N LYS A 179 -3.08 -9.44 0.31
CA LYS A 179 -3.45 -8.38 -0.67
C LYS A 179 -3.01 -8.76 -2.08
N ILE A 180 -1.99 -9.61 -2.17
CA ILE A 180 -1.65 -10.36 -3.37
C ILE A 180 -1.61 -11.83 -3.02
N VAL A 181 -2.26 -12.66 -3.84
CA VAL A 181 -2.28 -14.11 -3.68
C VAL A 181 -1.72 -14.71 -4.96
N GLU A 182 -0.62 -15.44 -4.85
CA GLU A 182 -0.05 -16.15 -6.00
C GLU A 182 -1.00 -17.27 -6.45
N PRO A 183 -1.26 -17.43 -7.76
CA PRO A 183 -2.05 -18.54 -8.26
C PRO A 183 -1.34 -19.87 -8.05
N VAL A 184 -2.12 -20.91 -7.75
CA VAL A 184 -1.69 -22.29 -7.55
C VAL A 184 -1.93 -23.08 -8.84
N ASP A 185 -0.87 -23.69 -9.37
CA ASP A 185 -0.97 -24.52 -10.57
C ASP A 185 -1.93 -25.70 -10.38
N ASN A 186 -2.63 -26.09 -11.45
CA ASN A 186 -3.69 -27.11 -11.45
C ASN A 186 -4.88 -26.84 -10.52
N LYS A 187 -4.99 -25.65 -9.91
CA LYS A 187 -6.09 -25.28 -9.01
C LYS A 187 -6.77 -23.98 -9.43
N ASP A 188 -6.00 -22.92 -9.58
CA ASP A 188 -6.54 -21.63 -9.99
C ASP A 188 -6.64 -21.59 -11.52
N ILE A 189 -7.84 -21.35 -12.02
CA ILE A 189 -8.18 -21.40 -13.44
C ILE A 189 -8.64 -20.00 -13.88
N CYS A 190 -8.10 -19.53 -15.00
CA CYS A 190 -8.53 -18.28 -15.62
C CYS A 190 -9.99 -18.42 -16.09
N PRO A 191 -10.94 -17.59 -15.60
CA PRO A 191 -12.36 -17.75 -15.94
C PRO A 191 -12.68 -17.38 -17.40
N VAL A 192 -11.71 -16.87 -18.15
CA VAL A 192 -11.90 -16.41 -19.54
C VAL A 192 -11.45 -17.45 -20.56
N CYS A 193 -10.42 -18.26 -20.25
CA CYS A 193 -9.80 -19.16 -21.21
C CYS A 193 -9.43 -20.54 -20.64
N ASP A 194 -9.79 -20.83 -19.40
CA ASP A 194 -9.53 -22.09 -18.68
C ASP A 194 -8.04 -22.47 -18.50
N MET A 195 -7.11 -21.57 -18.81
CA MET A 195 -5.68 -21.79 -18.58
C MET A 195 -5.30 -21.55 -17.12
N TYR A 196 -4.25 -22.24 -16.64
CA TYR A 196 -3.70 -22.07 -15.30
C TYR A 196 -2.78 -20.84 -15.20
N PRO A 197 -3.16 -19.75 -14.49
CA PRO A 197 -2.35 -18.52 -14.43
C PRO A 197 -0.96 -18.71 -13.82
N ALA A 198 -0.79 -19.72 -12.95
CA ALA A 198 0.50 -20.07 -12.35
C ALA A 198 1.59 -20.40 -13.40
N ARG A 199 1.19 -20.86 -14.60
CA ARG A 199 2.10 -21.19 -15.71
C ARG A 199 2.54 -19.97 -16.52
N TYR A 200 2.01 -18.79 -16.20
CA TYR A 200 2.29 -17.53 -16.90
C TYR A 200 2.82 -16.47 -15.93
N PRO A 201 3.96 -16.70 -15.25
CA PRO A 201 4.44 -15.84 -14.17
C PRO A 201 4.69 -14.38 -14.59
N ASP A 202 4.97 -14.14 -15.87
CA ASP A 202 5.25 -12.81 -16.43
C ASP A 202 3.99 -12.08 -16.93
N HIS A 203 2.84 -12.77 -17.02
CA HIS A 203 1.60 -12.22 -17.58
C HIS A 203 0.40 -12.34 -16.65
N LYS A 204 0.52 -13.16 -15.60
CA LYS A 204 -0.55 -13.39 -14.65
C LYS A 204 -1.06 -12.08 -14.07
N CYS A 205 -2.36 -12.02 -13.91
CA CYS A 205 -3.06 -10.91 -13.29
C CYS A 205 -3.94 -11.45 -12.17
N GLN A 206 -4.33 -10.57 -11.25
CA GLN A 206 -5.37 -10.91 -10.30
C GLN A 206 -6.28 -9.73 -9.98
N LEU A 207 -7.50 -10.07 -9.61
CA LEU A 207 -8.54 -9.14 -9.19
C LEU A 207 -9.07 -9.58 -7.84
N GLN A 208 -9.32 -8.64 -6.94
CA GLN A 208 -10.03 -8.88 -5.69
C GLN A 208 -11.41 -8.23 -5.71
N THR A 209 -12.39 -8.94 -5.18
CA THR A 209 -13.78 -8.48 -5.05
C THR A 209 -14.09 -8.05 -3.62
N SER A 210 -15.17 -7.31 -3.40
CA SER A 210 -15.53 -6.82 -2.06
C SER A 210 -15.95 -7.91 -1.08
N ASP A 211 -16.37 -9.07 -1.58
CA ASP A 211 -16.64 -10.29 -0.79
C ASP A 211 -15.37 -11.08 -0.45
N GLY A 212 -14.18 -10.59 -0.87
CA GLY A 212 -12.89 -11.16 -0.54
C GLY A 212 -12.40 -12.26 -1.49
N ARG A 213 -13.14 -12.60 -2.55
CA ARG A 213 -12.64 -13.53 -3.57
C ARG A 213 -11.45 -12.93 -4.33
N VAL A 214 -10.53 -13.81 -4.73
CA VAL A 214 -9.43 -13.50 -5.63
C VAL A 214 -9.66 -14.28 -6.92
N ILE A 215 -9.62 -13.57 -8.04
CA ILE A 215 -9.76 -14.13 -9.38
C ILE A 215 -8.43 -13.95 -10.09
N HIS A 216 -7.86 -15.04 -10.61
CA HIS A 216 -6.60 -15.01 -11.34
C HIS A 216 -6.83 -15.10 -12.85
N PHE A 217 -5.99 -14.44 -13.62
CA PHE A 217 -6.02 -14.47 -15.08
C PHE A 217 -4.62 -14.82 -15.60
N CYS A 218 -4.54 -15.58 -16.67
CA CYS A 218 -3.25 -15.93 -17.28
C CYS A 218 -2.61 -14.74 -18.01
N SER A 219 -3.38 -13.71 -18.36
CA SER A 219 -2.91 -12.57 -19.15
C SER A 219 -3.73 -11.31 -18.92
N THR A 220 -3.16 -10.14 -19.30
CA THR A 220 -3.86 -8.86 -19.26
C THR A 220 -5.02 -8.79 -20.24
N TYR A 221 -4.94 -9.46 -21.39
CA TYR A 221 -6.05 -9.58 -22.34
C TYR A 221 -7.26 -10.24 -21.67
N CYS A 222 -7.06 -11.38 -20.99
CA CYS A 222 -8.13 -12.02 -20.23
C CYS A 222 -8.68 -11.12 -19.12
N LEU A 223 -7.81 -10.40 -18.41
CA LEU A 223 -8.25 -9.41 -17.42
C LEU A 223 -9.16 -8.34 -18.06
N PHE A 224 -8.78 -7.74 -19.19
CA PHE A 224 -9.58 -6.70 -19.83
C PHE A 224 -10.85 -7.23 -20.49
N GLU A 225 -10.85 -8.47 -21.00
CA GLU A 225 -12.06 -9.16 -21.46
C GLU A 225 -13.04 -9.38 -20.30
N TYR A 226 -12.54 -9.80 -19.13
CA TYR A 226 -13.37 -9.92 -17.93
C TYR A 226 -13.91 -8.57 -17.46
N LEU A 227 -13.09 -7.52 -17.45
CA LEU A 227 -13.51 -6.18 -17.03
C LEU A 227 -14.55 -5.55 -17.96
N LYS A 228 -14.57 -5.94 -19.24
CA LYS A 228 -15.56 -5.49 -20.22
C LYS A 228 -16.96 -5.99 -19.89
N ASP A 229 -17.09 -7.25 -19.48
CA ASP A 229 -18.38 -7.85 -19.12
C ASP A 229 -18.20 -8.94 -18.04
N PRO A 230 -18.08 -8.57 -16.76
CA PRO A 230 -17.89 -9.54 -15.67
C PRO A 230 -19.05 -10.54 -15.55
N ALA A 231 -20.27 -10.13 -15.92
CA ALA A 231 -21.48 -10.95 -15.81
C ALA A 231 -21.46 -12.16 -16.76
N LYS A 232 -20.69 -12.10 -17.84
CA LYS A 232 -20.45 -13.23 -18.74
C LYS A 232 -19.65 -14.36 -18.07
N PHE A 233 -18.80 -14.04 -17.09
CA PHE A 233 -17.83 -14.96 -16.49
C PHE A 233 -18.13 -15.31 -15.04
N ALA A 234 -18.98 -14.54 -14.37
CA ALA A 234 -19.32 -14.72 -12.98
C ALA A 234 -20.84 -14.70 -12.76
N LEU A 235 -21.32 -15.56 -11.87
CA LEU A 235 -22.70 -15.52 -11.41
C LEU A 235 -22.88 -14.39 -10.39
N GLY A 236 -23.73 -13.41 -10.72
CA GLY A 236 -24.10 -12.31 -9.85
C GLY A 236 -23.23 -11.05 -9.99
N GLU A 237 -23.56 -10.02 -9.21
CA GLU A 237 -22.83 -8.74 -9.25
C GLU A 237 -21.41 -8.89 -8.70
N VAL A 238 -20.42 -8.41 -9.44
CA VAL A 238 -19.01 -8.43 -9.05
C VAL A 238 -18.54 -7.02 -8.74
N LYS A 239 -18.40 -6.71 -7.45
CA LYS A 239 -17.82 -5.43 -7.01
C LYS A 239 -16.31 -5.55 -6.85
N ILE A 240 -15.58 -4.95 -7.77
CA ILE A 240 -14.11 -5.01 -7.86
C ILE A 240 -13.47 -4.01 -6.90
N THR A 241 -12.46 -4.44 -6.13
CA THR A 241 -11.74 -3.58 -5.17
C THR A 241 -10.29 -3.35 -5.53
N LEU A 242 -9.51 -4.40 -5.81
CA LEU A 242 -8.09 -4.31 -6.17
C LEU A 242 -7.84 -5.07 -7.47
N ILE A 243 -6.89 -4.56 -8.26
CA ILE A 243 -6.45 -5.22 -9.49
C ILE A 243 -4.92 -5.11 -9.54
N TRP A 244 -4.26 -6.22 -9.80
CA TRP A 244 -2.81 -6.32 -9.87
C TRP A 244 -2.39 -7.00 -11.16
N VAL A 245 -1.30 -6.49 -11.74
CA VAL A 245 -0.66 -7.02 -12.94
C VAL A 245 0.84 -7.16 -12.68
N ILE A 246 1.54 -7.96 -13.47
CA ILE A 246 2.99 -8.08 -13.42
C ILE A 246 3.61 -7.03 -14.32
N ASP A 247 4.38 -6.11 -13.75
CA ASP A 247 5.15 -5.12 -14.51
C ASP A 247 6.16 -5.80 -15.43
N TYR A 248 6.19 -5.40 -16.70
CA TYR A 248 7.02 -6.05 -17.71
C TYR A 248 8.52 -5.84 -17.48
N GLU A 249 8.91 -4.66 -17.00
CA GLU A 249 10.31 -4.28 -16.76
C GLU A 249 10.87 -4.99 -15.52
N THR A 250 10.18 -4.89 -14.39
CA THR A 250 10.67 -5.34 -13.08
C THR A 250 10.19 -6.72 -12.66
N LYS A 251 9.28 -7.34 -13.45
CA LYS A 251 8.66 -8.64 -13.16
C LYS A 251 7.97 -8.70 -11.80
N SER A 252 7.50 -7.55 -11.31
CA SER A 252 6.92 -7.39 -9.99
C SER A 252 5.43 -7.05 -10.07
N TRP A 253 4.66 -7.44 -9.06
CA TRP A 253 3.27 -7.05 -8.94
C TRP A 253 3.10 -5.55 -8.74
N VAL A 254 2.32 -4.90 -9.61
CA VAL A 254 1.99 -3.48 -9.54
C VAL A 254 0.49 -3.26 -9.63
N TYR A 255 0.03 -2.13 -9.08
CA TYR A 255 -1.40 -1.81 -9.06
C TYR A 255 -1.86 -1.39 -10.46
N ALA A 256 -2.79 -2.16 -11.02
CA ALA A 256 -3.16 -2.06 -12.43
C ALA A 256 -3.69 -0.66 -12.80
N ARG A 257 -4.49 -0.05 -11.93
CA ARG A 257 -5.16 1.23 -12.22
C ARG A 257 -4.23 2.44 -12.25
N ASN A 258 -3.00 2.32 -11.74
CA ASN A 258 -1.94 3.33 -11.84
C ASN A 258 -0.82 2.90 -12.80
N SER A 259 -1.07 1.88 -13.62
CA SER A 259 -0.08 1.37 -14.59
C SER A 259 -0.39 1.88 -15.99
N TYR A 260 0.65 1.88 -16.81
CA TYR A 260 0.61 2.14 -18.24
C TYR A 260 0.65 0.82 -19.00
N TYR A 261 0.12 0.81 -20.21
CA TYR A 261 -0.03 -0.38 -21.03
C TYR A 261 0.37 -0.06 -22.45
N VAL A 262 1.24 -0.88 -23.04
CA VAL A 262 1.55 -0.80 -24.47
C VAL A 262 0.67 -1.80 -25.20
N VAL A 263 -0.17 -1.29 -26.11
CA VAL A 263 -1.04 -2.10 -26.98
C VAL A 263 -0.58 -1.99 -28.43
N GLY A 264 -0.84 -3.01 -29.25
CA GLY A 264 -0.45 -3.02 -30.66
C GLY A 264 1.06 -3.17 -30.92
N SER A 265 1.82 -3.59 -29.91
CA SER A 265 3.22 -3.99 -30.10
C SER A 265 3.31 -5.40 -30.72
N ASN A 266 4.50 -5.76 -31.22
CA ASN A 266 4.78 -7.12 -31.71
C ASN A 266 5.02 -8.13 -30.58
N GLN A 267 5.10 -7.69 -29.32
CA GLN A 267 5.25 -8.59 -28.18
C GLN A 267 3.94 -9.32 -27.92
N ALA A 268 3.96 -10.64 -28.11
CA ALA A 268 2.85 -11.49 -27.79
C ALA A 268 2.79 -11.81 -26.28
N GLY A 269 1.57 -11.93 -25.76
CA GLY A 269 1.28 -12.58 -24.49
C GLY A 269 0.66 -13.97 -24.70
N PRO A 270 0.21 -14.63 -23.62
CA PRO A 270 -0.38 -15.97 -23.65
C PRO A 270 -1.56 -16.11 -24.62
N MET A 271 -2.29 -15.01 -24.88
CA MET A 271 -3.45 -14.97 -25.77
C MET A 271 -3.18 -14.29 -27.12
N GLY A 272 -1.91 -14.14 -27.51
CA GLY A 272 -1.51 -13.41 -28.72
C GLY A 272 -1.34 -11.92 -28.46
N LYS A 273 -2.17 -11.06 -29.06
CA LYS A 273 -2.06 -9.60 -28.86
C LYS A 273 -2.36 -9.24 -27.41
N GLU A 274 -1.56 -8.34 -26.86
CA GLU A 274 -1.54 -8.10 -25.42
C GLU A 274 -1.40 -6.61 -25.06
N ALA A 275 -1.95 -6.25 -23.90
CA ALA A 275 -1.69 -4.97 -23.23
C ALA A 275 -0.50 -5.12 -22.28
N ILE A 276 0.72 -4.88 -22.77
CA ILE A 276 1.95 -5.09 -21.98
C ILE A 276 2.04 -4.03 -20.87
N PRO A 277 1.96 -4.42 -19.58
CA PRO A 277 1.92 -3.49 -18.46
C PRO A 277 3.30 -2.94 -18.09
N PHE A 278 3.34 -1.64 -17.78
CA PHE A 278 4.50 -0.92 -17.28
C PHE A 278 4.08 0.01 -16.15
N PHE A 279 4.79 -0.03 -15.04
CA PHE A 279 4.53 0.87 -13.92
C PHE A 279 5.03 2.28 -14.21
N ARG A 280 6.18 2.42 -14.86
CA ARG A 280 6.76 3.71 -15.25
C ARG A 280 6.32 4.09 -16.67
N LYS A 281 5.80 5.30 -16.83
CA LYS A 281 5.42 5.85 -18.14
C LYS A 281 6.60 5.95 -19.10
N ALA A 282 7.78 6.27 -18.58
CA ALA A 282 9.01 6.34 -19.36
C ALA A 282 9.37 4.98 -19.98
N ALA A 283 9.38 3.92 -19.18
CA ALA A 283 9.64 2.55 -19.65
C ALA A 283 8.61 2.11 -20.70
N ALA A 284 7.32 2.43 -20.49
CA ALA A 284 6.28 2.15 -21.47
C ALA A 284 6.55 2.85 -22.82
N LYS A 285 6.98 4.12 -22.79
CA LYS A 285 7.31 4.88 -24.00
C LYS A 285 8.55 4.33 -24.71
N GLU A 286 9.58 3.97 -23.96
CA GLU A 286 10.79 3.35 -24.48
C GLU A 286 10.47 2.04 -25.20
N PHE A 287 9.65 1.19 -24.58
CA PHE A 287 9.17 -0.05 -25.19
C PHE A 287 8.32 0.21 -26.45
N ALA A 288 7.38 1.16 -26.38
CA ALA A 288 6.52 1.52 -27.51
C ALA A 288 7.26 2.13 -28.70
N ALA A 289 8.51 2.58 -28.55
CA ALA A 289 9.35 2.99 -29.68
C ALA A 289 9.61 1.83 -30.66
N GLY A 290 9.54 0.58 -30.20
CA GLY A 290 9.56 -0.63 -31.04
C GLY A 290 8.22 -0.99 -31.70
N GLY A 291 7.17 -0.21 -31.45
CA GLY A 291 5.82 -0.40 -31.99
C GLY A 291 4.72 -0.42 -30.92
N GLY A 292 3.54 0.06 -31.30
CA GLY A 292 2.36 0.14 -30.42
C GLY A 292 2.09 1.52 -29.85
N SER A 293 1.12 1.62 -28.96
CA SER A 293 0.68 2.85 -28.31
C SER A 293 0.63 2.71 -26.80
N VAL A 294 1.11 3.72 -26.07
CA VAL A 294 1.03 3.78 -24.61
C VAL A 294 -0.34 4.30 -24.18
N LEU A 295 -1.04 3.53 -23.38
CA LEU A 295 -2.32 3.88 -22.77
C LEU A 295 -2.21 3.83 -21.24
N HIS A 296 -2.98 4.66 -20.55
CA HIS A 296 -3.25 4.46 -19.12
C HIS A 296 -4.38 3.43 -18.95
N PHE A 297 -4.48 2.77 -17.80
CA PHE A 297 -5.48 1.72 -17.51
C PHE A 297 -6.90 2.01 -18.04
N GLN A 298 -7.42 3.21 -17.77
CA GLN A 298 -8.78 3.63 -18.19
C GLN A 298 -8.96 3.70 -19.72
N GLY A 299 -7.87 3.89 -20.46
CA GLY A 299 -7.87 3.97 -21.91
C GLY A 299 -7.76 2.61 -22.61
N VAL A 300 -7.45 1.53 -21.89
CA VAL A 300 -7.28 0.18 -22.46
C VAL A 300 -8.66 -0.45 -22.68
N SER A 301 -8.86 -1.03 -23.86
CA SER A 301 -10.04 -1.83 -24.19
C SER A 301 -9.64 -3.06 -25.00
N VAL A 302 -10.50 -4.06 -25.03
CA VAL A 302 -10.29 -5.30 -25.80
C VAL A 302 -10.05 -5.00 -27.27
N GLU A 303 -10.79 -4.04 -27.83
CA GLU A 303 -10.70 -3.61 -29.22
C GLU A 303 -9.31 -3.04 -29.51
N LYS A 304 -8.82 -2.15 -28.65
CA LYS A 304 -7.47 -1.56 -28.80
C LYS A 304 -6.36 -2.59 -28.64
N ILE A 305 -6.57 -3.64 -27.83
CA ILE A 305 -5.60 -4.75 -27.73
C ILE A 305 -5.59 -5.56 -29.03
N LYS A 306 -6.77 -5.85 -29.59
CA LYS A 306 -6.90 -6.60 -30.84
C LYS A 306 -6.42 -5.84 -32.06
N GLY A 307 -6.32 -4.50 -32.00
CA GLY A 307 -5.88 -3.63 -33.08
C GLY A 307 -7.01 -3.36 -34.06
#